data_AF-A0A6N7Y5P7-F1
#
_entry.id   AF-A0A6N7Y5P7-F1
#
_cell.length_a   1.000
_cell.length_b   1.000
_cell.length_c   1.000
_cell.angle_alpha   90.00
_cell.angle_beta   90.00
_cell.angle_gamma   90.00
#
_symmetry.space_group_name_H-M   'P 1'
#
loop_
_entity.id
_entity.type
_entity.pdbx_description
1 polymer ?
#
loop_
_entity_poly.entity_id
_entity_poly.type
_entity_poly.pdbx_seq_one_letter_code
_entity_poly.pdbx_strand_id
1 'polypeptide(L)'
;LVYFKEIRRADEELNEKRNKIEKELPRFVATITQELKASRDVLSMLENFKKNAGIDFANELDILTADMRSSSYEAALTRFQARINSPMLSDITRGLIGVLRGDDGSMYFQMLSHDMKQLELQRLKAEAMKIPPKIRVFSFIMLMCFMGVYISIIIYEIIRSFSGLF
;
A
#
# COMPACT_ATOMS: atom_id res chain seq x y z
N LEU A 1 13.39 18.08 30.04
CA LEU A 1 12.08 17.47 29.70
C LEU A 1 11.37 18.18 28.53
N VAL A 2 11.47 19.51 28.39
CA VAL A 2 10.86 20.26 27.25
C VAL A 2 11.51 19.92 25.89
N TYR A 3 12.85 19.86 25.82
CA TYR A 3 13.59 19.46 24.60
C TYR A 3 13.18 18.10 24.02
N PHE A 4 12.94 17.10 24.87
CA PHE A 4 12.49 15.78 24.40
C PHE A 4 11.06 15.81 23.85
N LYS A 5 10.21 16.71 24.35
CA LYS A 5 8.84 16.88 23.86
C LYS A 5 8.82 17.59 22.51
N GLU A 6 9.69 18.58 22.31
CA GLU A 6 9.81 19.30 21.04
C GLU A 6 10.45 18.44 19.94
N ILE A 7 11.49 17.67 20.24
CA ILE A 7 12.08 16.71 19.28
C ILE A 7 11.05 15.66 18.86
N ARG A 8 10.27 15.13 19.81
CA ARG A 8 9.19 14.17 19.50
C ARG A 8 8.13 14.74 18.58
N ARG A 9 7.73 15.99 18.80
CA ARG A 9 6.71 16.64 17.96
C ARG A 9 7.21 16.87 16.52
N ALA A 10 8.46 17.29 16.35
CA ALA A 10 9.06 17.45 15.04
C ALA A 10 9.20 16.11 14.29
N ASP A 11 9.57 15.04 15.02
CA ASP A 11 9.66 13.69 14.46
C ASP A 11 8.28 13.13 14.09
N GLU A 12 7.26 13.39 14.91
CA GLU A 12 5.86 13.05 14.62
C GLU A 12 5.35 13.75 13.35
N GLU A 13 5.54 15.07 13.22
CA GLU A 13 5.13 15.82 12.03
C GLU A 13 5.85 15.33 10.76
N LEU A 14 7.15 15.02 10.85
CA LEU A 14 7.92 14.46 9.73
C LEU A 14 7.39 13.07 9.34
N ASN A 15 7.10 12.22 10.33
CA ASN A 15 6.58 10.89 10.11
C ASN A 15 5.16 10.92 9.52
N GLU A 16 4.30 11.85 9.94
CA GLU A 16 2.99 12.07 9.34
C GLU A 16 3.08 12.46 7.87
N LYS A 17 3.93 13.45 7.54
CA LYS A 17 4.17 13.85 6.14
C LYS A 17 4.66 12.67 5.31
N ARG A 18 5.64 11.94 5.83
CA ARG A 18 6.18 10.74 5.17
C ARG A 18 5.09 9.69 4.95
N ASN A 19 4.26 9.42 5.95
CA ASN A 19 3.16 8.44 5.85
C ASN A 19 2.13 8.84 4.79
N LYS A 20 1.81 10.13 4.65
CA LYS A 20 0.91 10.60 3.58
C LYS A 20 1.51 10.37 2.21
N ILE A 21 2.79 10.67 2.02
CA ILE A 21 3.51 10.43 0.76
C ILE A 21 3.59 8.93 0.47
N GLU A 22 3.93 8.10 1.46
CA GLU A 22 4.04 6.63 1.30
C GLU A 22 2.74 5.98 0.82
N LYS A 23 1.58 6.53 1.21
CA LYS A 23 0.26 6.05 0.72
C LYS A 23 0.04 6.33 -0.77
N GLU A 24 0.71 7.33 -1.33
CA GLU A 24 0.58 7.68 -2.74
C GLU A 24 1.59 6.97 -3.63
N LEU A 25 2.66 6.39 -3.07
CA LEU A 25 3.72 5.73 -3.83
C LEU A 25 3.24 4.58 -4.73
N PRO A 26 2.30 3.70 -4.31
CA PRO A 26 1.78 2.66 -5.21
C PRO A 26 1.16 3.23 -6.48
N ARG A 27 0.37 4.31 -6.35
CA ARG A 27 -0.25 5.03 -7.46
C ARG A 27 0.79 5.74 -8.32
N PHE A 28 1.79 6.35 -7.68
CA PHE A 28 2.90 7.00 -8.36
C PHE A 28 3.68 6.02 -9.22
N VAL A 29 4.12 4.90 -8.65
CA VAL A 29 4.82 3.83 -9.37
C VAL A 29 3.99 3.34 -10.54
N ALA A 30 2.71 3.03 -10.34
CA ALA A 30 1.83 2.59 -11.43
C ALA A 30 1.72 3.63 -12.58
N THR A 31 1.71 4.92 -12.24
CA THR A 31 1.68 6.00 -13.24
C THR A 31 2.99 6.05 -14.03
N ILE A 32 4.14 6.04 -13.32
CA ILE A 32 5.46 6.01 -13.96
C ILE A 32 5.61 4.77 -14.86
N THR A 33 5.22 3.58 -14.38
CA THR A 33 5.23 2.34 -15.18
C THR A 33 4.45 2.50 -16.49
N GLN A 34 3.33 3.20 -16.45
CA GLN A 34 2.50 3.41 -17.63
C GLN A 34 3.10 4.47 -18.57
N GLU A 35 3.60 5.58 -18.04
CA GLU A 35 4.21 6.63 -18.86
C GLU A 35 5.52 6.17 -19.51
N LEU A 36 6.28 5.27 -18.86
CA LEU A 36 7.50 4.67 -19.40
C LEU A 36 7.29 3.88 -20.70
N LYS A 37 6.06 3.42 -20.97
CA LYS A 37 5.71 2.76 -22.24
C LYS A 37 5.69 3.74 -23.41
N ALA A 38 5.52 5.03 -23.14
CA ALA A 38 5.34 6.07 -24.15
C ALA A 38 6.56 7.01 -24.26
N SER A 39 7.21 7.33 -23.15
CA SER A 39 8.33 8.27 -23.10
C SER A 39 9.36 7.84 -22.05
N ARG A 40 10.59 8.35 -22.14
CA ARG A 40 11.60 8.26 -21.08
C ARG A 40 11.91 9.60 -20.42
N ASP A 41 11.10 10.61 -20.70
CA ASP A 41 11.22 11.93 -20.09
C ASP A 41 10.71 11.91 -18.64
N VAL A 42 11.63 11.67 -17.71
CA VAL A 42 11.35 11.61 -16.27
C VAL A 42 10.78 12.93 -15.74
N LEU A 43 11.23 14.08 -16.23
CA LEU A 43 10.74 15.38 -15.75
C LEU A 43 9.25 15.53 -16.10
N SER A 44 8.89 15.22 -17.35
CA SER A 44 7.49 15.25 -17.79
C SER A 44 6.60 14.29 -16.99
N MET A 45 7.09 13.10 -16.66
CA MET A 45 6.34 12.14 -15.84
C MET A 45 6.07 12.65 -14.43
N LEU A 46 7.08 13.27 -13.80
CA LEU A 46 6.93 13.87 -12.48
C LEU A 46 5.93 15.02 -12.51
N GLU A 47 5.96 15.86 -13.54
CA GLU A 47 5.01 16.96 -13.72
C GLU A 47 3.58 16.48 -13.98
N ASN A 48 3.42 15.41 -14.76
CA ASN A 48 2.12 14.81 -15.00
C ASN A 48 1.51 14.22 -13.74
N PHE A 49 2.30 13.47 -12.96
CA PHE A 49 1.82 12.93 -11.70
C PHE A 49 1.52 14.04 -10.68
N LYS A 50 2.34 15.10 -10.61
CA LYS A 50 2.16 16.25 -9.71
C LYS A 50 0.75 16.85 -9.79
N LYS A 51 0.16 16.92 -10.99
CA LYS A 51 -1.20 17.48 -11.21
C LYS A 51 -2.30 16.77 -10.42
N ASN A 52 -2.10 15.48 -10.10
CA ASN A 52 -3.08 14.62 -9.43
C ASN A 52 -2.60 14.10 -8.06
N ALA A 53 -1.43 14.57 -7.60
CA ALA A 53 -0.84 14.19 -6.32
C ALA A 53 -1.56 14.90 -5.16
N GLY A 54 -1.56 14.28 -3.98
CA GLY A 54 -1.99 14.95 -2.76
C GLY A 54 -1.07 16.11 -2.39
N ILE A 55 -1.58 17.05 -1.58
CA ILE A 55 -0.92 18.34 -1.29
C ILE A 55 0.54 18.15 -0.83
N ASP A 56 0.76 17.25 0.14
CA ASP A 56 2.09 17.00 0.72
C ASP A 56 3.07 16.45 -0.33
N PHE A 57 2.63 15.54 -1.20
CA PHE A 57 3.48 14.96 -2.23
C PHE A 57 3.67 15.91 -3.42
N ALA A 58 2.62 16.62 -3.83
CA ALA A 58 2.68 17.63 -4.88
C ALA A 58 3.69 18.73 -4.54
N ASN A 59 3.74 19.19 -3.29
CA ASN A 59 4.72 20.17 -2.84
C ASN A 59 6.16 19.65 -2.97
N GLU A 60 6.41 18.40 -2.61
CA GLU A 60 7.75 17.80 -2.73
C GLU A 60 8.16 17.56 -4.19
N LEU A 61 7.19 17.18 -5.05
CA LEU A 61 7.39 17.09 -6.49
C LEU A 61 7.62 18.46 -7.12
N ASP A 62 6.99 19.52 -6.61
CA ASP A 62 7.23 20.87 -7.09
C ASP A 62 8.68 21.30 -6.83
N ILE A 63 9.17 21.09 -5.61
CA ILE A 63 10.58 21.32 -5.25
C ILE A 63 11.51 20.46 -6.12
N LEU A 64 11.19 19.17 -6.32
CA LEU A 64 11.98 18.28 -7.16
C LEU A 64 12.05 18.79 -8.61
N THR A 65 10.91 19.08 -9.24
CA THR A 65 10.87 19.54 -10.63
C THR A 65 11.56 20.89 -10.81
N ALA A 66 11.48 21.79 -9.82
CA ALA A 66 12.23 23.03 -9.81
C ALA A 66 13.75 22.79 -9.68
N ASP A 67 14.18 21.93 -8.74
CA ASP A 67 15.60 21.58 -8.56
C ASP A 67 16.16 20.94 -9.83
N MET A 68 15.44 20.00 -10.46
CA MET A 68 15.83 19.38 -11.74
C MET A 68 16.02 20.41 -12.86
N ARG A 69 15.20 21.46 -12.94
CA ARG A 69 15.35 22.51 -13.98
C ARG A 69 16.53 23.43 -13.71
N SER A 70 16.90 23.61 -12.44
CA SER A 70 18.00 24.49 -12.02
C SER A 70 19.35 23.79 -11.82
N SER A 71 19.35 22.46 -11.70
CA SER A 71 20.51 21.65 -11.32
C SER A 71 20.54 20.29 -12.03
N SER A 72 21.45 19.39 -11.60
CA SER A 72 21.51 18.03 -12.17
C SER A 72 20.30 17.20 -11.75
N TYR A 73 19.70 16.51 -12.72
CA TYR A 73 18.49 15.71 -12.52
C TYR A 73 18.72 14.59 -11.50
N GLU A 74 19.86 13.91 -11.57
CA GLU A 74 20.21 12.86 -10.61
C GLU A 74 20.45 13.42 -9.20
N ALA A 75 21.09 14.59 -9.10
CA ALA A 75 21.33 15.24 -7.83
C ALA A 75 20.01 15.68 -7.18
N ALA A 76 19.07 16.21 -7.97
CA ALA A 76 17.74 16.59 -7.51
C ALA A 76 16.95 15.38 -6.99
N LEU A 77 16.97 14.24 -7.69
CA LEU A 77 16.37 12.99 -7.23
C LEU A 77 17.00 12.48 -5.93
N THR A 78 18.33 12.57 -5.82
CA THR A 78 19.07 12.17 -4.60
C THR A 78 18.69 13.04 -3.41
N ARG A 79 18.58 14.37 -3.59
CA ARG A 79 18.13 15.29 -2.54
C ARG A 79 16.68 15.05 -2.16
N PHE A 80 15.81 14.83 -3.14
CA PHE A 80 14.41 14.50 -2.90
C PHE A 80 14.27 13.21 -2.07
N GLN A 81 15.01 12.16 -2.41
CA GLN A 81 15.08 10.94 -1.60
C GLN A 81 15.51 11.24 -0.16
N ALA A 82 16.57 12.03 0.02
CA ALA A 82 17.11 12.37 1.34
C ALA A 82 16.11 13.18 2.20
N ARG A 83 15.30 14.05 1.58
CA ARG A 83 14.27 14.84 2.29
C ARG A 83 13.13 13.99 2.84
N ILE A 84 12.64 13.01 2.06
CA ILE A 84 11.52 12.17 2.50
C ILE A 84 12.00 11.03 3.41
N ASN A 85 13.21 10.54 3.15
CA ASN A 85 13.84 9.45 3.91
C ASN A 85 12.94 8.20 4.02
N SER A 86 12.33 7.79 2.90
CA SER A 86 11.52 6.57 2.81
C SER A 86 12.26 5.48 2.01
N PRO A 87 12.30 4.22 2.49
CA PRO A 87 12.92 3.12 1.76
C PRO A 87 12.16 2.84 0.46
N MET A 88 10.81 2.88 0.49
CA MET A 88 9.96 2.72 -0.68
C MET A 88 10.26 3.77 -1.75
N LEU A 89 10.47 5.02 -1.34
CA LEU A 89 10.83 6.09 -2.27
C LEU A 89 12.25 5.92 -2.82
N SER A 90 13.17 5.39 -2.02
CA SER A 90 14.57 5.19 -2.42
C SER A 90 14.70 4.21 -3.59
N ASP A 91 13.86 3.18 -3.64
CA ASP A 91 13.85 2.25 -4.78
C ASP A 91 13.28 2.93 -6.04
N ILE A 92 12.24 3.76 -5.88
CA ILE A 92 11.67 4.54 -6.98
C ILE A 92 12.71 5.51 -7.57
N THR A 93 13.41 6.28 -6.72
CA THR A 93 14.42 7.25 -7.17
C THR A 93 15.60 6.56 -7.84
N ARG A 94 16.05 5.40 -7.35
CA ARG A 94 17.06 4.57 -8.05
C ARG A 94 16.59 4.17 -9.44
N GLY A 95 15.35 3.70 -9.58
CA GLY A 95 14.75 3.38 -10.86
C GLY A 95 14.73 4.58 -11.81
N LEU A 96 14.28 5.75 -11.34
CA LEU A 96 14.24 6.98 -12.12
C LEU A 96 15.64 7.44 -12.56
N ILE A 97 16.66 7.32 -11.69
CA ILE A 97 18.05 7.61 -12.02
C ILE A 97 18.55 6.66 -13.13
N GLY A 98 18.20 5.36 -13.07
CA GLY A 98 18.52 4.42 -14.15
C GLY A 98 17.91 4.87 -15.49
N VAL A 99 16.64 5.28 -15.49
CA VAL A 99 15.98 5.80 -16.70
C VAL A 99 16.69 7.05 -17.23
N LEU A 100 17.09 7.98 -16.36
CA LEU A 100 17.85 9.17 -16.75
C LEU A 100 19.21 8.82 -17.39
N ARG A 101 19.82 7.71 -16.99
CA ARG A 101 21.08 7.19 -17.57
C ARG A 101 20.88 6.41 -18.88
N GLY A 102 19.63 6.20 -19.30
CA GLY A 102 19.28 5.49 -20.53
C GLY A 102 18.83 4.04 -20.31
N ASP A 103 18.79 3.55 -19.06
CA ASP A 103 18.34 2.19 -18.77
C ASP A 103 16.86 2.02 -19.11
N ASP A 104 16.49 0.81 -19.56
CA ASP A 104 15.09 0.44 -19.72
C ASP A 104 14.43 0.18 -18.35
N GLY A 105 13.84 1.24 -17.80
CA GLY A 105 13.11 1.18 -16.54
C GLY A 105 11.80 0.38 -16.61
N SER A 106 11.33 -0.05 -17.80
CA SER A 106 9.99 -0.63 -17.95
C SER A 106 9.79 -1.87 -17.09
N MET A 107 10.73 -2.83 -17.15
CA MET A 107 10.65 -4.07 -16.37
C MET A 107 10.84 -3.80 -14.87
N TYR A 108 11.78 -2.91 -14.51
CA TYR A 108 12.03 -2.52 -13.12
C TYR A 108 10.77 -1.92 -12.47
N PHE A 109 10.16 -0.93 -13.14
CA PHE A 109 8.95 -0.28 -12.65
C PHE A 109 7.73 -1.19 -12.69
N GLN A 110 7.69 -2.18 -13.60
CA GLN A 110 6.63 -3.19 -13.61
C GLN A 110 6.72 -4.11 -12.38
N MET A 111 7.93 -4.57 -12.03
CA MET A 111 8.16 -5.34 -10.79
C MET A 111 7.81 -4.51 -9.57
N LEU A 112 8.31 -3.27 -9.49
CA LEU A 112 8.04 -2.37 -8.37
C LEU A 112 6.54 -2.10 -8.19
N SER A 113 5.80 -1.93 -9.28
CA SER A 113 4.33 -1.75 -9.24
C SER A 113 3.62 -2.98 -8.69
N HIS A 114 4.09 -4.17 -9.06
CA HIS A 114 3.56 -5.42 -8.55
C HIS A 114 3.85 -5.60 -7.05
N ASP A 115 5.08 -5.32 -6.62
CA ASP A 115 5.49 -5.42 -5.22
C ASP A 115 4.72 -4.45 -4.31
N MET A 116 4.49 -3.22 -4.79
CA MET A 116 3.64 -2.23 -4.12
C MET A 116 2.21 -2.75 -3.89
N LYS A 117 1.60 -3.36 -4.91
CA LYS A 117 0.27 -3.98 -4.78
C LYS A 117 0.26 -5.15 -3.80
N GLN A 118 1.31 -5.95 -3.79
CA GLN A 118 1.44 -7.04 -2.82
C GLN A 118 1.56 -6.52 -1.39
N LEU A 119 2.33 -5.46 -1.17
CA LEU A 119 2.45 -4.79 0.13
C LEU A 119 1.11 -4.23 0.62
N GLU A 120 0.34 -3.59 -0.26
CA GLU A 120 -1.02 -3.12 0.06
C GLU A 120 -1.95 -4.27 0.44
N LEU A 121 -1.94 -5.36 -0.33
CA LEU A 121 -2.73 -6.56 -0.02
C LEU A 121 -2.33 -7.18 1.32
N GLN A 122 -1.04 -7.21 1.65
CA GLN A 122 -0.56 -7.68 2.95
C GLN A 122 -1.04 -6.76 4.08
N ARG A 123 -1.01 -5.44 3.89
CA ARG A 123 -1.54 -4.47 4.87
C ARG A 123 -3.04 -4.67 5.10
N LEU A 124 -3.82 -4.83 4.03
CA LEU A 124 -5.26 -5.11 4.10
C LEU A 124 -5.55 -6.43 4.80
N LYS A 125 -4.80 -7.50 4.51
CA LYS A 125 -4.92 -8.78 5.20
C LYS A 125 -4.56 -8.67 6.68
N ALA A 126 -3.49 -7.93 7.02
CA ALA A 126 -3.10 -7.69 8.40
C ALA A 126 -4.17 -6.91 9.17
N GLU A 127 -4.83 -5.95 8.53
CA GLU A 127 -5.95 -5.22 9.11
C GLU A 127 -7.20 -6.10 9.28
N ALA A 128 -7.52 -6.93 8.27
CA ALA A 128 -8.60 -7.92 8.37
C ALA A 128 -8.35 -8.95 9.49
N MET A 129 -7.08 -9.35 9.73
CA MET A 129 -6.71 -10.21 10.86
C MET A 129 -6.85 -9.55 12.23
N LYS A 130 -6.86 -8.21 12.30
CA LYS A 130 -7.13 -7.48 13.55
C LYS A 130 -8.63 -7.44 13.89
N ILE A 131 -9.52 -7.75 12.94
CA ILE A 131 -10.94 -7.88 13.21
C ILE A 131 -11.13 -9.07 14.16
N PRO A 132 -11.64 -8.85 15.39
CA PRO A 132 -11.62 -9.87 16.43
C PRO A 132 -12.43 -11.12 16.01
N PRO A 133 -12.07 -12.31 16.51
CA PRO A 133 -12.66 -13.60 16.14
C PRO A 133 -14.13 -13.78 16.57
N LYS A 134 -14.89 -12.71 16.83
CA LYS A 134 -16.32 -12.75 17.17
C LYS A 134 -17.13 -13.50 16.10
N ILE A 135 -16.73 -13.42 14.83
CA ILE A 135 -17.34 -14.20 13.74
C ILE A 135 -17.25 -15.71 14.01
N ARG A 136 -16.12 -16.21 14.57
CA ARG A 136 -15.97 -17.64 14.86
C ARG A 136 -17.01 -18.13 15.87
N VAL A 137 -17.36 -17.33 16.87
CA VAL A 137 -18.37 -17.71 17.88
C VAL A 137 -19.76 -17.83 17.24
N PHE A 138 -20.15 -16.86 16.40
CA PHE A 138 -21.43 -16.92 15.69
C PHE A 138 -21.48 -18.07 14.69
N SER A 139 -20.39 -18.33 13.96
CA SER A 139 -20.28 -19.50 13.07
C SER A 139 -20.39 -20.82 13.84
N PHE A 140 -19.83 -20.93 15.04
CA PHE A 140 -19.93 -22.12 15.87
C PHE A 140 -21.35 -22.36 16.38
N ILE A 141 -22.05 -21.30 16.79
CA ILE A 141 -23.46 -21.36 17.21
C ILE A 141 -24.34 -21.82 16.04
N MET A 142 -24.14 -21.25 14.85
CA MET A 142 -24.89 -21.64 13.65
C MET A 142 -24.66 -23.12 13.30
N LEU A 143 -23.41 -23.59 13.38
CA LEU A 143 -23.06 -25.00 13.15
C LEU A 143 -23.77 -25.93 14.16
N MET A 144 -23.78 -25.57 15.44
CA MET A 144 -24.47 -26.35 16.48
C MET A 144 -25.99 -26.39 16.25
N CYS A 145 -26.59 -25.30 15.78
CA CYS A 145 -28.00 -25.29 15.38
C CYS A 145 -28.27 -26.23 14.20
N PHE A 146 -27.44 -26.20 13.15
CA PHE A 146 -27.57 -27.13 12.01
C PHE A 146 -27.46 -28.59 12.44
N MET A 147 -26.46 -28.91 13.27
CA MET A 147 -26.27 -30.26 13.81
C MET A 147 -27.47 -30.69 14.67
N GLY A 148 -28.01 -29.79 15.50
CA GLY A 148 -29.16 -30.07 16.37
C GLY A 148 -30.43 -30.40 15.59
N VAL A 149 -30.72 -29.68 14.51
CA VAL A 149 -31.87 -29.98 13.63
C VAL A 149 -31.74 -31.38 13.03
N TYR A 150 -30.55 -31.72 12.52
CA TYR A 150 -30.31 -33.02 11.88
C TYR A 150 -30.43 -34.18 12.87
N ILE A 151 -29.83 -34.04 14.06
CA ILE A 151 -29.93 -35.03 15.14
C ILE A 151 -31.39 -35.21 15.58
N SER A 152 -32.15 -34.13 15.69
CA SER A 152 -33.56 -34.18 16.10
C SER A 152 -34.41 -34.97 15.10
N ILE A 153 -34.20 -34.75 13.79
CA ILE A 153 -34.88 -35.50 12.73
C ILE A 153 -34.53 -36.99 12.81
N ILE A 154 -33.24 -37.33 12.97
CA ILE A 154 -32.80 -38.72 13.08
C ILE A 154 -33.44 -39.42 14.27
N ILE A 155 -33.45 -38.79 15.45
CA ILE A 155 -34.05 -39.37 16.67
C ILE A 155 -35.55 -39.58 16.49
N TYR A 156 -36.25 -38.58 15.91
CA TYR A 156 -37.68 -38.69 15.61
C TYR A 156 -37.96 -39.89 14.71
N GLU A 157 -37.19 -40.05 13.64
CA GLU A 157 -37.37 -41.14 12.67
C GLU A 157 -37.04 -42.50 13.29
N ILE A 158 -36.03 -42.58 14.16
CA ILE A 158 -35.71 -43.81 14.90
C ILE A 158 -36.88 -44.19 15.81
N ILE A 159 -37.38 -43.28 16.65
CA ILE A 159 -38.50 -43.58 17.57
C ILE A 159 -39.74 -44.00 16.78
N ARG A 160 -40.06 -43.30 15.68
CA ARG A 160 -41.17 -43.64 14.80
C ARG A 160 -41.01 -45.02 14.14
N SER A 161 -39.80 -45.33 13.67
CA SER A 161 -39.49 -46.63 13.05
C SER A 161 -39.59 -47.78 14.06
N PHE A 162 -39.14 -47.56 15.31
CA PHE A 162 -39.30 -48.53 16.40
C PHE A 162 -40.77 -48.70 16.81
N SER A 163 -41.57 -47.63 16.82
CA SER A 163 -43.01 -47.68 17.11
C SER A 163 -43.85 -48.35 16.03
N GLY A 164 -43.35 -48.45 14.78
CA GLY A 164 -44.01 -49.18 13.69
C GLY A 164 -43.60 -50.66 13.59
N LEU A 165 -42.66 -51.10 14.44
CA LEU A 165 -42.11 -52.46 14.45
C LEU A 165 -42.69 -53.34 15.58
N PHE A 166 -43.45 -52.75 16.51
CA PHE A 166 -44.26 -53.41 17.54
C PHE A 166 -45.74 -53.26 17.23
#